data_AF-A0A0C9UT33-F1
#
_entry.id   AF-A0A0C9UT33-F1
#
_cell.length_a   1.000
_cell.length_b   1.000
_cell.length_c   1.000
_cell.angle_alpha   90.00
_cell.angle_beta   90.00
_cell.angle_gamma   90.00
#
_symmetry.space_group_name_H-M   'P 1'
#
loop_
_entity.id
_entity.type
_entity.pdbx_description
1 polymer ?
#
loop_
_entity_poly.entity_id
_entity_poly.type
_entity_poly.pdbx_seq_one_letter_code
_entity_poly.pdbx_strand_id
1 'polypeptide(L)'
;TLSRRAEELQRRLDSVVSSHEGLKKFMERYDQYTEFLAPSFALSGTTPEEVPSYSQMSSTELDALLSEMEIDIRAADRDMREIEALEKRGVVGAGKLADHEELKPRLEALSAAHDQDLAKAKELENRIANLLERHATKVDALSELFVAWNDVITEAEDKVMRAEKEKEEKRRLGYE
;
A
#
# COMPACT_ATOMS: atom_id res chain seq x y z
N THR A 1 -38.14 63.27 -12.78
CA THR A 1 -37.99 61.99 -13.48
C THR A 1 -36.97 61.13 -12.75
N LEU A 2 -37.45 60.28 -11.85
CA LEU A 2 -36.61 59.38 -11.05
C LEU A 2 -35.87 58.37 -11.95
N SER A 3 -36.56 57.91 -13.01
CA SER A 3 -36.01 57.05 -14.05
C SER A 3 -34.75 57.62 -14.69
N ARG A 4 -34.77 58.89 -15.11
CA ARG A 4 -33.59 59.53 -15.73
C ARG A 4 -32.40 59.64 -14.77
N ARG A 5 -32.66 59.89 -13.49
CA ARG A 5 -31.59 59.92 -12.47
C ARG A 5 -31.04 58.52 -12.17
N ALA A 6 -31.91 57.51 -12.15
CA ALA A 6 -31.52 56.12 -11.98
C ALA A 6 -30.68 55.63 -13.17
N GLU A 7 -31.06 55.96 -14.41
CA GLU A 7 -30.28 55.64 -15.61
C GLU A 7 -28.91 56.32 -15.62
N GLU A 8 -28.83 57.58 -15.19
CA GLU A 8 -27.56 58.30 -15.08
C GLU A 8 -26.65 57.69 -14.02
N LEU A 9 -27.21 57.29 -12.88
CA LEU A 9 -26.48 56.58 -11.82
C LEU A 9 -26.01 55.20 -12.28
N GLN A 10 -26.86 54.45 -12.97
CA GLN A 10 -26.52 53.13 -13.51
C GLN A 10 -25.37 53.24 -14.52
N ARG A 11 -25.42 54.21 -15.45
CA ARG A 11 -24.31 54.43 -16.39
C ARG A 11 -23.00 54.78 -15.71
N ARG A 12 -23.04 55.59 -14.65
CA ARG A 12 -21.84 55.92 -13.85
C ARG A 12 -21.30 54.70 -13.12
N LEU A 13 -22.18 53.88 -12.56
CA LEU A 13 -21.81 52.64 -11.89
C LEU A 13 -21.19 51.64 -12.87
N ASP A 14 -21.83 51.40 -14.02
CA ASP A 14 -21.33 50.51 -15.06
C ASP A 14 -19.96 50.96 -15.60
N SER A 15 -19.73 52.28 -15.70
CA SER A 15 -18.42 52.85 -16.08
C SER A 15 -17.34 52.56 -15.03
N VAL A 16 -17.68 52.62 -13.73
CA VAL A 16 -16.72 52.34 -12.65
C VAL A 16 -16.45 50.84 -12.54
N VAL A 17 -17.48 50.01 -12.70
CA VAL A 17 -17.40 48.55 -12.63
C VAL A 17 -16.60 47.98 -13.80
N SER A 18 -16.81 48.51 -15.02
CA SER A 18 -16.03 48.09 -16.20
C SER A 18 -14.55 48.48 -16.13
N SER A 19 -14.21 49.56 -15.40
CA SER A 19 -12.81 49.96 -15.19
C SER A 19 -12.05 49.09 -14.18
N HIS A 20 -12.76 48.31 -13.34
CA HIS A 20 -12.15 47.48 -12.30
C HIS A 20 -12.58 46.01 -12.46
N GLU A 21 -11.68 45.17 -12.98
CA GLU A 21 -11.93 43.75 -13.23
C GLU A 21 -12.33 42.98 -11.96
N GLY A 22 -11.77 43.34 -10.80
CA GLY A 22 -12.13 42.74 -9.50
C GLY A 22 -13.56 43.06 -9.08
N LEU A 23 -14.00 44.31 -9.31
CA LEU A 23 -15.37 44.72 -8.99
C LEU A 23 -16.39 44.06 -9.93
N LYS A 24 -16.02 43.88 -11.20
CA LYS A 24 -16.81 43.14 -12.19
C LYS A 24 -17.01 41.68 -11.77
N LYS A 25 -15.93 40.98 -11.40
CA LYS A 25 -16.01 39.58 -10.92
C LYS A 25 -16.83 39.44 -9.64
N PHE A 26 -16.73 40.43 -8.75
CA PHE A 26 -17.53 40.49 -7.53
C PHE A 26 -19.02 40.70 -7.84
N MET A 27 -19.37 41.63 -8.74
CA MET A 27 -20.75 41.87 -9.14
C MET A 27 -21.38 40.69 -9.89
N GLU A 28 -20.61 40.00 -10.73
CA GLU A 28 -21.06 38.77 -11.42
C GLU A 28 -21.43 37.64 -10.46
N ARG A 29 -20.84 37.63 -9.25
CA ARG A 29 -21.08 36.63 -8.21
C ARG A 29 -21.76 37.23 -6.98
N TYR A 30 -22.32 38.43 -7.10
CA TYR A 30 -22.88 39.15 -5.96
C TYR A 30 -23.93 38.31 -5.25
N ASP A 31 -24.85 37.70 -6.01
CA ASP A 31 -25.91 36.85 -5.49
C ASP A 31 -25.37 35.65 -4.69
N GLN A 32 -24.23 35.08 -5.11
CA GLN A 32 -23.57 33.97 -4.40
C GLN A 32 -22.92 34.41 -3.09
N TYR A 33 -22.55 35.69 -2.98
CA TYR A 33 -21.91 36.24 -1.79
C TYR A 33 -22.85 37.08 -0.92
N THR A 34 -24.14 37.17 -1.28
CA THR A 34 -25.15 37.95 -0.52
C THR A 34 -25.22 37.57 0.94
N GLU A 35 -25.17 36.28 1.26
CA GLU A 35 -25.20 35.77 2.64
C GLU A 35 -23.98 36.21 3.45
N PHE A 36 -22.81 36.36 2.81
CA PHE A 36 -21.59 36.84 3.46
C PHE A 36 -21.51 38.38 3.57
N LEU A 37 -22.32 39.09 2.79
CA LEU A 37 -22.47 40.54 2.86
C LEU A 37 -23.61 40.97 3.79
N ALA A 38 -24.41 40.01 4.25
CA ALA A 38 -25.44 40.26 5.23
C ALA A 38 -24.81 40.72 6.56
N PRO A 39 -25.40 41.73 7.23
CA PRO A 39 -24.92 42.19 8.53
C PRO A 39 -24.81 41.06 9.56
N SER A 40 -25.66 40.04 9.46
CA SER A 40 -25.61 38.85 10.32
C SER A 40 -24.27 38.11 10.25
N PHE A 41 -23.71 37.91 9.04
CA PHE A 41 -22.43 37.24 8.86
C PHE A 41 -21.25 38.11 9.34
N ALA A 42 -21.24 39.40 8.96
CA ALA A 42 -20.17 40.32 9.35
C ALA A 42 -20.11 40.56 10.87
N LEU A 43 -21.25 40.47 11.56
CA LEU A 43 -21.35 40.66 13.01
C LEU A 43 -21.15 39.37 13.81
N SER A 44 -21.22 38.19 13.18
CA SER A 44 -21.11 36.86 13.81
C SER A 44 -19.82 36.62 14.61
N GLY A 45 -18.82 37.50 14.52
CA GLY A 45 -17.58 37.43 15.32
C GLY A 45 -17.20 38.70 16.07
N THR A 46 -17.95 39.81 15.93
CA THR A 46 -17.61 41.12 16.54
C THR A 46 -18.59 41.56 17.61
N THR A 47 -19.86 41.18 17.49
CA THR A 47 -20.68 41.09 18.70
C THR A 47 -20.18 39.87 19.45
N PRO A 48 -19.97 39.93 20.78
CA PRO A 48 -20.00 38.69 21.53
C PRO A 48 -21.28 38.02 21.07
N GLU A 49 -21.18 36.84 20.44
CA GLU A 49 -22.27 35.90 20.61
C GLU A 49 -22.50 35.91 22.12
N GLU A 50 -23.61 36.51 22.57
CA GLU A 50 -24.23 35.98 23.75
C GLU A 50 -24.34 34.50 23.41
N VAL A 51 -23.40 33.71 23.93
CA VAL A 51 -23.53 32.26 24.10
C VAL A 51 -24.99 32.10 24.39
N PRO A 52 -25.81 31.53 23.48
CA PRO A 52 -27.25 31.73 23.47
C PRO A 52 -27.67 31.56 24.90
N SER A 53 -28.09 32.67 25.55
CA SER A 53 -28.14 32.70 27.00
C SER A 53 -29.19 31.69 27.35
N TYR A 54 -28.80 30.46 27.68
CA TYR A 54 -29.72 29.35 27.95
C TYR A 54 -30.63 29.73 29.11
N SER A 55 -30.18 30.69 29.92
CA SER A 55 -30.90 31.45 30.95
C SER A 55 -32.15 32.21 30.46
N GLN A 56 -32.26 32.55 29.17
CA GLN A 56 -33.40 33.27 28.57
C GLN A 56 -34.31 32.36 27.73
N MET A 57 -33.96 31.08 27.53
CA MET A 57 -34.83 30.13 26.83
C MET A 57 -36.03 29.77 27.70
N SER A 58 -37.21 29.72 27.08
CA SER A 58 -38.36 29.11 27.74
C SER A 58 -38.12 27.60 27.92
N SER A 59 -38.72 27.01 28.96
CA SER A 59 -38.60 25.56 29.22
C SER A 59 -38.95 24.72 27.98
N THR A 60 -39.90 25.19 27.16
CA THR A 60 -40.34 24.53 25.93
C THR A 60 -39.31 24.59 24.81
N GLU A 61 -38.58 25.70 24.67
CA GLU A 61 -37.52 25.84 23.66
C GLU A 61 -36.28 25.03 24.04
N LEU A 62 -35.98 24.96 25.34
CA LEU A 62 -34.89 24.14 25.86
C LEU A 62 -35.18 22.64 25.69
N ASP A 63 -36.41 22.19 25.94
CA ASP A 63 -36.83 20.81 25.70
C ASP A 63 -36.77 20.45 24.20
N ALA A 64 -37.19 21.37 23.32
CA ALA A 64 -37.08 21.18 21.87
C ALA A 64 -35.61 21.07 21.43
N LEU A 65 -34.74 21.96 21.92
CA LEU A 65 -33.30 21.92 21.62
C LEU A 65 -32.65 20.63 22.13
N LEU A 66 -32.96 20.19 23.35
CA LEU A 66 -32.46 18.93 23.89
C LEU A 66 -32.94 17.73 23.07
N SER A 67 -34.16 17.77 22.54
CA SER A 67 -34.69 16.70 21.69
C SER A 67 -33.99 16.66 20.32
N GLU A 68 -33.62 17.81 19.76
CA GLU A 68 -32.84 17.91 18.52
C GLU A 68 -31.39 17.44 18.74
N MET A 69 -30.77 17.86 19.85
CA MET A 69 -29.40 17.51 20.19
C MET A 69 -29.22 16.09 20.77
N GLU A 70 -30.31 15.38 21.09
CA GLU A 70 -30.24 14.05 21.70
C GLU A 70 -29.41 13.06 20.87
N ILE A 71 -29.57 13.12 19.55
CA ILE A 71 -28.87 12.23 18.62
C ILE A 71 -27.36 12.51 18.67
N ASP A 72 -26.97 13.78 18.67
CA ASP A 72 -25.58 14.23 18.69
C ASP A 72 -24.91 13.95 20.02
N ILE A 73 -25.61 14.16 21.14
CA ILE A 73 -25.12 13.82 22.49
C ILE A 73 -24.89 12.31 22.60
N ARG A 74 -25.80 11.48 22.06
CA ARG A 74 -25.64 10.02 22.04
C ARG A 74 -24.56 9.54 21.07
N ALA A 75 -24.28 10.29 20.00
CA ALA A 75 -23.16 10.01 19.11
C ALA A 75 -21.84 10.33 19.83
N ALA A 76 -21.74 11.52 20.44
CA ALA A 76 -20.58 11.93 21.21
C ALA A 76 -20.27 10.98 22.39
N ASP A 77 -21.28 10.49 23.13
CA ASP A 77 -21.07 9.50 24.19
C ASP A 77 -20.52 8.16 23.65
N ARG A 78 -20.97 7.73 22.46
CA ARG A 78 -20.41 6.54 21.80
C ARG A 78 -18.95 6.75 21.40
N ASP A 79 -18.66 7.89 20.79
CA ASP A 79 -17.30 8.24 20.36
C ASP A 79 -16.35 8.37 21.57
N MET A 80 -16.81 8.99 22.66
CA MET A 80 -16.03 9.09 23.90
C MET A 80 -15.73 7.73 24.53
N ARG A 81 -16.68 6.78 24.49
CA ARG A 81 -16.43 5.40 24.94
C ARG A 81 -15.45 4.67 24.03
N GLU A 82 -15.50 4.91 22.73
CA GLU A 82 -14.54 4.35 21.78
C GLU A 82 -13.13 4.91 22.04
N ILE A 83 -13.01 6.22 22.26
CA ILE A 83 -11.75 6.87 22.63
C ILE A 83 -11.21 6.28 23.94
N GLU A 84 -12.04 6.14 24.98
CA GLU A 84 -11.62 5.54 26.25
C GLU A 84 -11.18 4.08 26.08
N ALA A 85 -11.86 3.31 25.21
CA ALA A 85 -11.47 1.95 24.90
C ALA A 85 -10.11 1.89 24.15
N LEU A 86 -9.86 2.82 23.23
CA LEU A 86 -8.59 2.96 22.51
C LEU A 86 -7.45 3.41 23.45
N GLU A 87 -7.76 4.27 24.42
CA GLU A 87 -6.84 4.69 25.47
C GLU A 87 -6.44 3.52 26.37
N LYS A 88 -7.42 2.75 26.87
CA LYS A 88 -7.17 1.53 27.66
C LYS A 88 -6.37 0.47 26.90
N ARG A 89 -6.57 0.37 25.58
CA ARG A 89 -5.80 -0.51 24.69
C ARG A 89 -4.39 0.00 24.38
N GLY A 90 -4.04 1.21 24.83
CA GLY A 90 -2.73 1.81 24.60
C GLY A 90 -2.47 2.20 23.15
N VAL A 91 -3.53 2.40 22.35
CA VAL A 91 -3.45 2.77 20.91
C VAL A 91 -3.01 4.23 20.73
N VAL A 92 -3.15 5.05 21.78
CA VAL A 92 -2.59 6.42 21.86
C VAL A 92 -1.06 6.43 21.96
N GLY A 93 -0.40 5.33 21.60
CA GLY A 93 1.05 5.11 21.53
C GLY A 93 1.82 6.03 20.58
N ALA A 94 1.22 7.13 20.12
CA ALA A 94 1.95 8.27 19.57
C ALA A 94 3.03 8.80 20.55
N GLY A 95 2.92 8.51 21.85
CA GLY A 95 3.92 8.85 22.87
C GLY A 95 5.12 7.88 23.02
N LYS A 96 5.04 6.64 22.52
CA LYS A 96 6.13 5.64 22.66
C LYS A 96 7.14 5.66 21.51
N LEU A 97 6.99 6.59 20.57
CA LEU A 97 7.93 6.73 19.45
C LEU A 97 9.35 7.05 19.92
N ALA A 98 9.46 7.82 21.01
CA ALA A 98 10.74 8.13 21.66
C ALA A 98 11.43 6.87 22.19
N ASP A 99 10.68 5.94 22.79
CA ASP A 99 11.20 4.66 23.32
C ASP A 99 11.75 3.74 22.21
N HIS A 100 11.33 3.96 20.96
CA HIS A 100 11.76 3.18 19.81
C HIS A 100 12.92 3.82 19.04
N GLU A 101 13.37 5.03 19.39
CA GLU A 101 14.52 5.65 18.75
C GLU A 101 15.82 4.91 19.05
N GLU A 102 15.95 4.34 20.25
CA GLU A 102 17.09 3.50 20.63
C GLU A 102 17.15 2.17 19.84
N LEU A 103 16.03 1.74 19.25
CA LEU A 103 15.95 0.54 18.43
C LEU A 103 16.37 0.77 16.97
N LYS A 104 16.38 2.01 16.49
CA LYS A 104 16.83 2.37 15.13
C LYS A 104 18.23 1.83 14.80
N PRO A 105 19.29 2.07 15.61
CA PRO A 105 20.62 1.55 15.27
C PRO A 105 20.70 0.03 15.28
N ARG A 106 19.89 -0.64 16.13
CA ARG A 106 19.81 -2.11 16.13
C ARG A 106 19.13 -2.65 14.87
N LEU A 107 18.07 -1.98 14.41
CA LEU A 107 17.37 -2.32 13.18
C LEU A 107 18.26 -2.12 11.96
N GLU A 108 18.99 -1.01 11.89
CA GLU A 108 19.94 -0.73 10.81
C GLU A 108 21.06 -1.78 10.76
N ALA A 109 21.64 -2.12 11.92
CA ALA A 109 22.65 -3.16 12.00
C ALA A 109 22.09 -4.53 11.58
N LEU A 110 20.86 -4.87 11.99
CA LEU A 110 20.20 -6.12 11.61
C LEU A 110 19.88 -6.15 10.11
N SER A 111 19.40 -5.05 9.54
CA SER A 111 19.13 -4.93 8.11
C SER A 111 20.41 -5.14 7.30
N ALA A 112 21.51 -4.48 7.70
CA ALA A 112 22.79 -4.62 7.02
C ALA A 112 23.35 -6.05 7.12
N ALA A 113 23.20 -6.71 8.27
CA ALA A 113 23.58 -8.11 8.44
C ALA A 113 22.73 -9.05 7.56
N HIS A 114 21.41 -8.80 7.51
CA HIS A 114 20.49 -9.56 6.68
C HIS A 114 20.83 -9.46 5.19
N ASP A 115 21.15 -8.26 4.70
CA ASP A 115 21.53 -8.05 3.30
C ASP A 115 22.83 -8.81 2.95
N GLN A 116 23.80 -8.83 3.86
CA GLN A 116 25.03 -9.62 3.69
C GLN A 116 24.76 -11.12 3.67
N ASP A 117 23.87 -11.60 4.53
CA ASP A 117 23.52 -13.01 4.59
C ASP A 117 22.73 -13.44 3.34
N LEU A 118 21.86 -12.58 2.82
CA LEU A 118 21.13 -12.82 1.57
C LEU A 118 22.11 -12.92 0.38
N ALA A 119 23.13 -12.08 0.33
CA ALA A 119 24.17 -12.16 -0.69
C ALA A 119 24.97 -13.47 -0.61
N LYS A 120 25.39 -13.88 0.60
CA LYS A 120 26.09 -15.15 0.81
C LYS A 120 25.22 -16.36 0.48
N ALA A 121 23.94 -16.33 0.83
CA ALA A 121 22.99 -17.39 0.52
C ALA A 121 22.89 -17.60 -1.00
N LYS A 122 22.73 -16.52 -1.77
CA LYS A 122 22.72 -16.58 -3.25
C LYS A 122 24.01 -17.13 -3.83
N GLU A 123 25.16 -16.73 -3.29
CA GLU A 123 26.46 -17.26 -3.73
C GLU A 123 26.56 -18.77 -3.48
N LEU A 124 26.16 -19.22 -2.29
CA LEU A 124 26.16 -20.63 -1.93
C LEU A 124 25.18 -21.44 -2.80
N GLU A 125 23.98 -20.92 -3.04
CA GLU A 125 23.00 -21.54 -3.95
C GLU A 125 23.58 -21.74 -5.35
N ASN A 126 24.20 -20.70 -5.92
CA ASN A 126 24.85 -20.79 -7.22
C ASN A 126 25.99 -21.81 -7.23
N ARG A 127 26.77 -21.87 -6.14
CA ARG A 127 27.86 -22.84 -6.02
C ARG A 127 27.34 -24.28 -5.92
N ILE A 128 26.26 -24.51 -5.18
CA ILE A 128 25.62 -25.82 -5.03
C ILE A 128 25.00 -26.24 -6.36
N ALA A 129 24.29 -25.35 -7.05
CA ALA A 129 23.72 -25.61 -8.37
C ALA A 129 24.79 -26.05 -9.38
N ASN A 130 25.89 -25.30 -9.46
CA ASN A 130 27.04 -25.65 -10.32
C ASN A 130 27.67 -27.00 -9.95
N LEU A 131 27.76 -27.32 -8.65
CA LEU A 131 28.32 -28.60 -8.20
C LEU A 131 27.40 -29.77 -8.58
N LEU A 132 26.10 -29.61 -8.40
CA LEU A 132 25.09 -30.58 -8.78
C LEU A 132 25.09 -30.82 -10.29
N GLU A 133 25.16 -29.76 -11.09
CA GLU A 133 25.25 -29.86 -12.56
C GLU A 133 26.49 -30.65 -12.99
N ARG A 134 27.68 -30.31 -12.47
CA ARG A 134 28.91 -31.06 -12.76
C ARG A 134 28.84 -32.52 -12.31
N HIS A 135 28.17 -32.79 -11.19
CA HIS A 135 27.99 -34.13 -10.71
C HIS A 135 27.05 -34.92 -11.64
N ALA A 136 25.93 -34.33 -12.06
CA ALA A 136 25.01 -34.92 -13.01
C ALA A 136 25.72 -35.29 -14.32
N THR A 137 26.47 -34.36 -14.91
CA THR A 137 27.23 -34.63 -16.15
C THR A 137 28.24 -35.76 -15.97
N LYS A 138 28.90 -35.86 -14.81
CA LYS A 138 29.83 -36.97 -14.52
C LYS A 138 29.10 -38.31 -14.40
N VAL A 139 27.94 -38.33 -13.76
CA VAL A 139 27.12 -39.54 -13.65
C VAL A 139 26.60 -39.97 -15.02
N ASP A 140 26.18 -39.03 -15.86
CA ASP A 140 25.75 -39.32 -17.23
C ASP A 140 26.89 -39.92 -18.04
N ALA A 141 28.08 -39.30 -18.03
CA ALA A 141 29.26 -39.82 -18.73
C ALA A 141 29.71 -41.20 -18.22
N LEU A 142 29.65 -41.44 -16.90
CA LEU A 142 29.92 -42.76 -16.34
C LEU A 142 28.88 -43.78 -16.80
N SER A 143 27.61 -43.40 -16.83
CA SER A 143 26.52 -44.28 -17.27
C SER A 143 26.68 -44.65 -18.75
N GLU A 144 27.01 -43.69 -19.61
CA GLU A 144 27.35 -43.94 -21.02
C GLU A 144 28.54 -44.89 -21.16
N LEU A 145 29.60 -44.71 -20.36
CA LEU A 145 30.76 -45.61 -20.36
C LEU A 145 30.39 -47.03 -19.94
N PHE A 146 29.54 -47.18 -18.92
CA PHE A 146 29.07 -48.50 -18.47
C PHE A 146 28.23 -49.20 -19.54
N VAL A 147 27.37 -48.47 -20.26
CA VAL A 147 26.61 -49.03 -21.39
C VAL A 147 27.56 -49.47 -22.51
N ALA A 148 28.52 -48.62 -22.90
CA ALA A 148 29.49 -48.96 -23.93
C ALA A 148 30.35 -50.19 -23.54
N TRP A 149 30.75 -50.29 -22.28
CA TRP A 149 31.45 -51.47 -21.77
C TRP A 149 30.59 -52.72 -21.79
N ASN A 150 29.32 -52.61 -21.41
CA ASN A 150 28.38 -53.73 -21.47
C ASN A 150 28.25 -54.24 -22.92
N ASP A 151 28.12 -53.35 -23.90
CA ASP A 151 28.01 -53.73 -25.31
C ASP A 151 29.27 -54.46 -25.81
N VAL A 152 30.47 -53.95 -25.46
CA VAL A 152 31.75 -54.60 -25.82
C VAL A 152 31.89 -55.98 -25.18
N ILE A 153 31.48 -56.11 -23.91
CA ILE A 153 31.51 -57.40 -23.19
C ILE A 153 30.53 -58.38 -23.85
N THR A 154 29.29 -57.95 -24.13
CA THR A 154 28.30 -58.80 -24.82
C THR A 154 28.80 -59.23 -26.21
N GLU A 155 29.42 -58.35 -26.98
CA GLU A 155 30.00 -58.72 -28.28
C GLU A 155 31.15 -59.73 -28.14
N ALA A 156 32.00 -59.57 -27.13
CA ALA A 156 33.07 -60.52 -26.85
C ALA A 156 32.52 -61.89 -26.42
N GLU A 157 31.50 -61.91 -25.56
CA GLU A 157 30.80 -63.13 -25.13
C GLU A 157 30.15 -63.84 -26.31
N ASP A 158 29.48 -63.11 -27.21
CA ASP A 158 28.88 -63.65 -28.43
C ASP A 158 29.93 -64.28 -29.37
N LYS A 159 31.09 -63.62 -29.54
CA LYS A 159 32.19 -64.16 -30.35
C LYS A 159 32.75 -65.44 -29.74
N VAL A 160 32.95 -65.48 -28.42
CA VAL A 160 33.40 -66.68 -27.71
C VAL A 160 32.36 -67.80 -27.86
N MET A 161 31.07 -67.52 -27.66
CA MET A 161 30.00 -68.50 -27.81
C MET A 161 29.98 -69.11 -29.22
N ARG A 162 30.16 -68.29 -30.28
CA ARG A 162 30.26 -68.80 -31.65
C ARG A 162 31.48 -69.69 -31.86
N ALA A 163 32.65 -69.26 -31.38
CA ALA A 163 33.88 -70.05 -31.49
C ALA A 163 33.77 -71.38 -30.72
N GLU A 164 33.12 -71.39 -29.56
CA GLU A 164 32.85 -72.60 -28.78
C GLU A 164 31.91 -73.56 -29.51
N LYS A 165 30.82 -73.06 -30.10
CA LYS A 165 29.91 -73.85 -30.93
C LYS A 165 30.61 -74.45 -32.14
N GLU A 166 31.38 -73.66 -32.89
CA GLU A 166 32.17 -74.16 -34.02
C GLU A 166 33.17 -75.23 -33.59
N LYS A 167 33.83 -75.07 -32.44
CA LYS A 167 34.74 -76.07 -31.89
C LYS A 167 34.02 -77.34 -31.46
N GLU A 168 32.83 -77.24 -30.90
CA GLU A 168 32.00 -78.39 -30.53
C GLU A 168 31.48 -79.12 -31.78
N GLU A 169 31.08 -78.39 -32.81
CA GLU A 169 30.66 -78.95 -34.10
C GLU A 169 31.82 -79.65 -34.83
N LYS A 170 33.02 -79.06 -34.84
CA LYS A 170 34.22 -79.70 -35.39
C LYS A 170 34.58 -80.99 -34.65
N ARG A 171 34.45 -80.99 -33.32
CA ARG A 171 34.60 -82.21 -32.50
C ARG A 171 33.52 -83.25 -32.80
N ARG A 172 32.27 -82.86 -33.02
CA ARG A 172 31.18 -83.76 -33.44
C ARG A 172 31.39 -84.36 -34.83
N LEU A 173 31.94 -83.57 -35.75
CA LEU A 173 32.21 -83.97 -37.14
C LEU A 173 33.53 -84.75 -37.29
N GLY A 174 34.33 -84.89 -36.22
CA GLY A 174 35.57 -85.68 -36.21
C GLY A 174 36.73 -85.04 -36.97
N TYR A 175 36.74 -83.71 -37.13
CA TYR A 175 37.86 -82.99 -37.75
C TYR A 175 39.00 -82.64 -36.76
N GLU A 176 38.85 -83.04 -35.50
CA GLU A 176 39.90 -83.27 -34.49
C GLU A 176 39.60 -84.56 -33.74
#